data_AF-A0A7J6J894-F1
#
_entry.id   AF-A0A7J6J894-F1
#
_cell.length_a   1.000
_cell.length_b   1.000
_cell.length_c   1.000
_cell.angle_alpha   90.00
_cell.angle_beta   90.00
_cell.angle_gamma   90.00
#
_symmetry.space_group_name_H-M   'P 1'
#
loop_
_entity.id
_entity.type
_entity.pdbx_description
1 polymer ?
#
loop_
_entity_poly.entity_id
_entity_poly.type
_entity_poly.pdbx_seq_one_letter_code
_entity_poly.pdbx_strand_id
1 'polypeptide(L)'
;MDSLAGTEAQPRSTRCRHQDPPTRTRRTRFVCVSDTHNTTVKLPKGDVLIHAGDLTNQGSFSELSRAVTWLEKAPFEAKIVIAGNHDLTLDAPFYALHGPHFHNQAPQSPSDCLALLTSSPSITYLNHASAKITLTSPSGPRTSFSVFGSPYSPRNGLWAFSYDTPPQSQTTLTAADPPALWDDIPLDADVVVTHTPPRTHRDESRLRRATGCEALRRALWRVRPKLAVCGHVHEARGAERVTWDLGCANTAFKEDGIAGWEDPGLGGKQSLVDLTARGGRALENDGSVTTSSARAQRLSAPGVGKVQHVDAARIRHLDEEVLARGQDVAAVGLGDAPAADLHVEVVLEGDVAVGEGAGGQEDSGDGG
;
A
#
# COMPACT_ATOMS: atom_id res chain seq x y z
N MET A 1 50.42 -54.31 -36.24
CA MET A 1 49.50 -54.20 -37.39
C MET A 1 48.18 -54.85 -36.99
N ASP A 2 47.55 -54.48 -35.88
CA ASP A 2 46.93 -53.19 -35.47
C ASP A 2 45.42 -53.46 -35.44
N SER A 3 44.93 -53.94 -34.30
CA SER A 3 44.22 -53.17 -33.25
C SER A 3 42.84 -52.67 -33.70
N LEU A 4 41.81 -53.36 -33.19
CA LEU A 4 40.39 -53.03 -33.29
C LEU A 4 40.10 -51.77 -32.45
N ALA A 5 39.75 -50.67 -33.12
CA ALA A 5 39.27 -49.45 -32.45
C ALA A 5 37.76 -49.57 -32.17
N GLY A 6 37.41 -49.87 -30.92
CA GLY A 6 36.08 -49.65 -30.37
C GLY A 6 35.87 -48.16 -30.11
N THR A 7 34.80 -47.58 -30.64
CA THR A 7 34.43 -46.18 -30.38
C THR A 7 33.50 -46.15 -29.17
N GLU A 8 34.02 -45.74 -28.01
CA GLU A 8 33.23 -45.49 -26.80
C GLU A 8 32.23 -44.34 -27.02
N ALA A 9 30.95 -44.60 -26.75
CA ALA A 9 29.93 -43.58 -26.69
C ALA A 9 30.06 -42.79 -25.37
N GLN A 10 30.35 -41.48 -25.47
CA GLN A 10 30.35 -40.57 -24.31
C GLN A 10 28.97 -40.51 -23.64
N PRO A 11 28.88 -40.60 -22.30
CA PRO A 11 27.60 -40.47 -21.61
C PRO A 11 27.07 -39.03 -21.72
N ARG A 12 25.84 -38.90 -22.19
CA ARG A 12 25.10 -37.62 -22.20
C ARG A 12 24.92 -37.17 -20.76
N SER A 13 25.53 -36.04 -20.41
CA SER A 13 25.28 -35.29 -19.18
C SER A 13 23.79 -34.95 -19.08
N THR A 14 23.05 -35.72 -18.29
CA THR A 14 21.74 -35.31 -17.77
C THR A 14 21.98 -34.14 -16.82
N ARG A 15 21.78 -32.91 -17.29
CA ARG A 15 21.56 -31.77 -16.40
C ARG A 15 20.35 -32.09 -15.56
N CYS A 16 20.56 -32.49 -14.30
CA CYS A 16 19.53 -32.42 -13.27
C CYS A 16 19.06 -30.97 -13.24
N ARG A 17 17.83 -30.72 -13.72
CA ARG A 17 17.12 -29.50 -13.39
C ARG A 17 16.86 -29.60 -11.89
N HIS A 18 17.66 -28.91 -11.09
CA HIS A 18 17.22 -28.55 -9.75
C HIS A 18 15.95 -27.73 -9.94
N GLN A 19 14.80 -28.38 -9.78
CA GLN A 19 13.56 -27.68 -9.52
C GLN A 19 13.65 -27.32 -8.04
N ASP A 20 13.75 -26.03 -7.73
CA ASP A 20 13.60 -25.59 -6.36
C ASP A 20 12.26 -26.13 -5.81
N PRO A 21 12.23 -26.61 -4.56
CA PRO A 21 11.00 -27.10 -3.97
C PRO A 21 9.92 -26.02 -4.07
N PRO A 22 8.66 -26.37 -4.37
CA PRO A 22 7.59 -25.40 -4.49
C PRO A 22 7.49 -24.57 -3.21
N THR A 23 7.54 -23.25 -3.34
CA THR A 23 7.40 -22.33 -2.21
C THR A 23 6.05 -22.59 -1.53
N ARG A 24 6.09 -22.79 -0.21
CA ARG A 24 4.86 -23.05 0.56
C ARG A 24 4.18 -21.72 0.85
N THR A 25 3.24 -21.38 -0.01
CA THR A 25 2.44 -20.17 0.06
C THR A 25 1.31 -20.27 1.09
N ARG A 26 0.92 -19.16 1.73
CA ARG A 26 -0.25 -19.11 2.63
C ARG A 26 -1.20 -17.98 2.24
N ARG A 27 -2.49 -18.28 2.30
CA ARG A 27 -3.56 -17.33 1.96
C ARG A 27 -3.89 -16.47 3.17
N THR A 28 -3.76 -15.16 3.01
CA THR A 28 -4.14 -14.12 3.96
C THR A 28 -5.24 -13.27 3.37
N ARG A 29 -6.35 -13.14 4.08
CA ARG A 29 -7.49 -12.32 3.66
C ARG A 29 -7.40 -10.94 4.29
N PHE A 30 -7.28 -9.93 3.44
CA PHE A 30 -7.35 -8.52 3.78
C PHE A 30 -8.77 -8.00 3.56
N VAL A 31 -9.30 -7.30 4.54
CA VAL A 31 -10.54 -6.53 4.41
C VAL A 31 -10.15 -5.08 4.38
N CYS A 32 -10.46 -4.39 3.28
CA CYS A 32 -10.05 -3.01 3.04
C CYS A 32 -11.30 -2.13 3.01
N VAL A 33 -11.30 -1.12 3.86
CA VAL A 33 -12.35 -0.11 3.97
C VAL A 33 -11.70 1.27 4.06
N SER A 34 -12.47 2.31 3.76
CA SER A 34 -12.03 3.69 3.87
C SER A 34 -13.26 4.60 3.92
N ASP A 35 -13.08 5.86 4.32
CA ASP A 35 -14.10 6.91 4.17
C ASP A 35 -15.42 6.53 4.83
N THR A 36 -15.33 5.97 6.04
CA THR A 36 -16.51 5.50 6.77
C THR A 36 -17.29 6.66 7.40
N HIS A 37 -16.66 7.81 7.64
CA HIS A 37 -17.33 9.05 7.98
C HIS A 37 -18.37 8.89 9.12
N ASN A 38 -17.91 8.40 10.28
CA ASN A 38 -18.73 8.04 11.45
C ASN A 38 -19.67 6.84 11.29
N THR A 39 -19.70 6.21 10.12
CA THR A 39 -20.52 5.02 9.88
C THR A 39 -19.74 3.78 10.30
N THR A 40 -20.47 2.76 10.77
CA THR A 40 -19.89 1.45 11.04
C THR A 40 -20.49 0.46 10.08
N VAL A 41 -19.63 -0.30 9.39
CA VAL A 41 -20.04 -1.31 8.42
C VAL A 41 -19.93 -2.72 9.01
N LYS A 42 -20.69 -3.65 8.43
CA LYS A 42 -20.64 -5.05 8.83
C LYS A 42 -19.47 -5.73 8.11
N LEU A 43 -18.32 -5.74 8.75
CA LEU A 43 -17.12 -6.32 8.18
C LEU A 43 -17.26 -7.84 7.94
N PRO A 44 -16.85 -8.36 6.77
CA PRO A 44 -16.76 -9.79 6.52
C PRO A 44 -15.62 -10.42 7.33
N LYS A 45 -15.58 -11.75 7.42
CA LYS A 45 -14.45 -12.44 8.06
C LYS A 45 -13.17 -12.19 7.26
N GLY A 46 -12.05 -11.98 7.96
CA GLY A 46 -10.71 -11.91 7.39
C GLY A 46 -9.63 -11.96 8.47
N ASP A 47 -8.39 -11.90 8.03
CA ASP A 47 -7.21 -12.00 8.91
C ASP A 47 -6.69 -10.60 9.29
N VAL A 48 -6.69 -9.69 8.31
CA VAL A 48 -6.20 -8.32 8.45
C VAL A 48 -7.28 -7.33 8.04
N LEU A 49 -7.54 -6.33 8.86
CA LEU A 49 -8.36 -5.17 8.52
C LEU A 49 -7.47 -3.98 8.18
N ILE A 50 -7.75 -3.29 7.08
CA ILE A 50 -7.12 -2.03 6.68
C ILE A 50 -8.21 -0.95 6.60
N HIS A 51 -8.03 0.16 7.33
CA HIS A 51 -8.83 1.38 7.16
C HIS A 51 -7.97 2.50 6.57
N ALA A 52 -8.26 2.95 5.35
CA ALA A 52 -7.44 3.89 4.58
C ALA A 52 -7.79 5.38 4.80
N GLY A 53 -8.14 5.75 6.03
CA GLY A 53 -8.45 7.14 6.41
C GLY A 53 -9.93 7.51 6.36
N ASP A 54 -10.21 8.72 6.82
CA ASP A 54 -11.55 9.30 6.97
C ASP A 54 -12.47 8.43 7.82
N LEU A 55 -12.00 8.16 9.04
CA LEU A 55 -12.79 7.46 10.05
C LEU A 55 -14.00 8.31 10.50
N THR A 56 -13.84 9.63 10.45
CA THR A 56 -14.75 10.61 11.04
C THR A 56 -15.18 11.67 10.03
N ASN A 57 -16.09 12.58 10.42
CA ASN A 57 -16.42 13.74 9.59
C ASN A 57 -15.55 14.95 9.92
N GLN A 58 -15.16 15.13 11.19
CA GLN A 58 -14.40 16.30 11.63
C GLN A 58 -13.32 15.97 12.69
N GLY A 59 -13.12 14.70 13.03
CA GLY A 59 -12.07 14.28 13.94
C GLY A 59 -12.28 14.72 15.39
N SER A 60 -13.51 14.96 15.86
CA SER A 60 -13.71 15.19 17.30
C SER A 60 -13.33 13.94 18.12
N PHE A 61 -12.98 14.13 19.40
CA PHE A 61 -12.65 13.01 20.29
C PHE A 61 -13.78 11.98 20.33
N SER A 62 -15.04 12.44 20.35
CA SER A 62 -16.22 11.57 20.40
C SER A 62 -16.38 10.72 19.14
N GLU A 63 -16.11 11.29 17.97
CA GLU A 63 -16.16 10.58 16.69
C GLU A 63 -15.06 9.52 16.62
N LEU A 64 -13.82 9.91 16.93
CA LEU A 64 -12.67 9.02 16.96
C LEU A 64 -12.87 7.88 17.96
N SER A 65 -13.38 8.19 19.16
CA SER A 65 -13.65 7.18 20.20
C SER A 65 -14.65 6.12 19.73
N ARG A 66 -15.71 6.51 19.02
CA ARG A 66 -16.67 5.56 18.41
C ARG A 66 -16.01 4.72 17.33
N ALA A 67 -15.23 5.34 16.44
CA ALA A 67 -14.54 4.63 15.36
C ALA A 67 -13.54 3.60 15.91
N VAL A 68 -12.68 4.00 16.87
CA VAL A 68 -11.74 3.11 17.56
C VAL A 68 -12.48 1.97 18.26
N THR A 69 -13.55 2.26 19.00
CA THR A 69 -14.36 1.22 19.66
C THR A 69 -14.90 0.19 18.67
N TRP A 70 -15.33 0.62 17.48
CA TRP A 70 -15.80 -0.30 16.43
C TRP A 70 -14.65 -1.14 15.86
N LEU A 71 -13.50 -0.52 15.58
CA LEU A 71 -12.30 -1.20 15.07
C LEU A 71 -11.74 -2.24 16.05
N GLU A 72 -11.69 -1.91 17.34
CA GLU A 72 -11.19 -2.82 18.39
C GLU A 72 -12.09 -4.07 18.54
N LYS A 73 -13.41 -3.91 18.37
CA LYS A 73 -14.38 -5.02 18.40
C LYS A 73 -14.30 -5.93 17.18
N ALA A 74 -13.69 -5.47 16.09
CA ALA A 74 -13.61 -6.23 14.86
C ALA A 74 -12.69 -7.46 15.06
N PRO A 75 -13.13 -8.69 14.73
CA PRO A 75 -12.43 -9.94 15.05
C PRO A 75 -11.32 -10.26 14.04
N PHE A 76 -10.42 -9.30 13.81
CA PHE A 76 -9.23 -9.45 12.98
C PHE A 76 -7.99 -9.58 13.86
N GLU A 77 -7.03 -10.36 13.41
CA GLU A 77 -5.77 -10.56 14.12
C GLU A 77 -4.90 -9.30 14.05
N ALA A 78 -4.89 -8.61 12.91
CA ALA A 78 -4.25 -7.29 12.76
C ALA A 78 -5.25 -6.25 12.24
N LYS A 79 -5.18 -5.03 12.76
CA LYS A 79 -5.91 -3.86 12.25
C LYS A 79 -4.91 -2.76 11.94
N ILE A 80 -4.83 -2.34 10.69
CA ILE A 80 -3.94 -1.28 10.22
C ILE A 80 -4.83 -0.08 9.89
N VAL A 81 -4.51 1.07 10.48
CA VAL A 81 -5.33 2.27 10.36
C VAL A 81 -4.43 3.45 10.05
N ILE A 82 -4.81 4.24 9.05
CA ILE A 82 -4.27 5.58 8.81
C ILE A 82 -5.39 6.60 8.99
N ALA A 83 -5.03 7.86 9.22
CA ALA A 83 -5.99 8.97 9.17
C ALA A 83 -6.29 9.38 7.71
N GLY A 84 -7.34 10.17 7.53
CA GLY A 84 -7.62 10.91 6.30
C GLY A 84 -7.79 12.41 6.55
N ASN A 85 -8.22 13.15 5.52
CA ASN A 85 -8.30 14.60 5.59
C ASN A 85 -9.44 15.13 6.49
N HIS A 86 -10.40 14.28 6.87
CA HIS A 86 -11.48 14.61 7.81
C HIS A 86 -11.14 14.31 9.28
N ASP A 87 -10.06 13.59 9.56
CA ASP A 87 -9.65 13.24 10.93
C ASP A 87 -8.82 14.37 11.57
N LEU A 88 -9.40 15.58 11.63
CA LEU A 88 -8.70 16.86 11.79
C LEU A 88 -7.76 16.93 13.00
N THR A 89 -8.19 16.40 14.14
CA THR A 89 -7.40 16.47 15.39
C THR A 89 -6.18 15.57 15.38
N LEU A 90 -6.08 14.64 14.42
CA LEU A 90 -4.91 13.79 14.25
C LEU A 90 -3.76 14.51 13.53
N ASP A 91 -4.04 15.64 12.88
CA ASP A 91 -3.04 16.59 12.35
C ASP A 91 -2.93 17.78 13.30
N ALA A 92 -2.09 17.64 14.34
CA ALA A 92 -1.95 18.66 15.37
C ALA A 92 -1.52 20.05 14.82
N PRO A 93 -0.56 20.15 13.87
CA PRO A 93 -0.25 21.42 13.21
C PRO A 93 -1.45 22.06 12.49
N PHE A 94 -2.20 21.31 11.69
CA PHE A 94 -3.40 21.82 11.03
C PHE A 94 -4.45 22.25 12.05
N TYR A 95 -4.70 21.41 13.05
CA TYR A 95 -5.71 21.65 14.07
C TYR A 95 -5.41 22.88 14.93
N ALA A 96 -4.14 23.15 15.24
CA ALA A 96 -3.75 24.36 15.97
C ALA A 96 -4.11 25.65 15.20
N LEU A 97 -4.03 25.63 13.87
CA LEU A 97 -4.32 26.78 13.02
C LEU A 97 -5.81 26.89 12.63
N HIS A 98 -6.45 25.75 12.38
CA HIS A 98 -7.78 25.71 11.77
C HIS A 98 -8.85 25.09 12.66
N GLY A 99 -8.48 24.45 13.78
CA GLY A 99 -9.41 23.80 14.71
C GLY A 99 -10.58 24.69 15.16
N PRO A 100 -10.40 26.00 15.47
CA PRO A 100 -11.52 26.88 15.80
C PRO A 100 -12.55 27.05 14.67
N HIS A 101 -12.18 26.85 13.41
CA HIS A 101 -13.12 26.89 12.29
C HIS A 101 -14.08 25.69 12.30
N PHE A 102 -13.61 24.53 12.77
CA PHE A 102 -14.37 23.28 12.76
C PHE A 102 -15.05 22.99 14.10
N HIS A 103 -14.32 23.16 15.20
CA HIS A 103 -14.78 22.80 16.54
C HIS A 103 -15.08 24.00 17.44
N ASN A 104 -14.79 25.22 16.99
CA ASN A 104 -15.13 26.51 17.61
C ASN A 104 -15.23 26.50 19.15
N GLN A 105 -16.43 26.23 19.68
CA GLN A 105 -16.78 26.30 21.11
C GLN A 105 -16.38 25.06 21.92
N ALA A 106 -15.85 24.02 21.28
CA ALA A 106 -15.39 22.79 21.92
C ALA A 106 -14.00 22.39 21.39
N PRO A 107 -12.93 23.14 21.70
CA PRO A 107 -11.57 22.76 21.34
C PRO A 107 -11.26 21.35 21.85
N GLN A 108 -10.87 20.48 20.92
CA GLN A 108 -10.38 19.14 21.20
C GLN A 108 -8.89 19.17 21.56
N SER A 109 -8.43 18.15 22.27
CA SER A 109 -7.03 17.90 22.54
C SER A 109 -6.46 16.95 21.48
N PRO A 110 -5.58 17.39 20.55
CA PRO A 110 -4.96 16.50 19.56
C PRO A 110 -4.23 15.31 20.18
N SER A 111 -3.57 15.50 21.33
CA SER A 111 -2.88 14.41 22.02
C SER A 111 -3.85 13.36 22.54
N ASP A 112 -4.99 13.77 23.11
CA ASP A 112 -5.98 12.82 23.63
C ASP A 112 -6.68 12.08 22.49
N CYS A 113 -6.94 12.79 21.38
CA CYS A 113 -7.50 12.20 20.17
C CYS A 113 -6.54 11.17 19.55
N LEU A 114 -5.26 11.52 19.40
CA LEU A 114 -4.24 10.60 18.90
C LEU A 114 -4.06 9.39 19.82
N ALA A 115 -4.10 9.60 21.14
CA ALA A 115 -3.95 8.54 22.14
C ALA A 115 -5.01 7.44 22.02
N LEU A 116 -6.22 7.74 21.51
CA LEU A 116 -7.24 6.73 21.24
C LEU A 116 -6.74 5.67 20.25
N LEU A 117 -5.97 6.09 19.23
CA LEU A 117 -5.44 5.18 18.21
C LEU A 117 -4.12 4.55 18.65
N THR A 118 -3.19 5.35 19.18
CA THR A 118 -1.82 4.88 19.50
C THR A 118 -1.74 4.05 20.77
N SER A 119 -2.69 4.21 21.71
CA SER A 119 -2.72 3.42 22.95
C SER A 119 -3.57 2.15 22.83
N SER A 120 -4.26 1.95 21.70
CA SER A 120 -5.03 0.73 21.47
C SER A 120 -4.09 -0.47 21.38
N PRO A 121 -4.36 -1.58 22.11
CA PRO A 121 -3.53 -2.78 22.04
C PRO A 121 -3.76 -3.59 20.76
N SER A 122 -4.77 -3.24 19.95
CA SER A 122 -5.18 -4.04 18.79
C SER A 122 -5.07 -3.31 17.45
N ILE A 123 -4.88 -1.99 17.48
CA ILE A 123 -4.73 -1.15 16.28
C ILE A 123 -3.26 -0.81 16.07
N THR A 124 -2.77 -1.05 14.87
CA THR A 124 -1.53 -0.47 14.37
C THR A 124 -1.88 0.82 13.61
N TYR A 125 -1.74 1.96 14.29
CA TYR A 125 -1.92 3.26 13.66
C TYR A 125 -0.63 3.71 12.97
N LEU A 126 -0.72 4.10 11.70
CA LEU A 126 0.40 4.58 10.91
C LEU A 126 0.15 6.03 10.49
N ASN A 127 1.11 6.91 10.80
CA ASN A 127 1.11 8.30 10.36
C ASN A 127 2.39 8.58 9.59
N HIS A 128 2.37 8.30 8.28
CA HIS A 128 3.53 8.38 7.40
C HIS A 128 4.71 7.56 7.95
N ALA A 129 4.45 6.29 8.21
CA ALA A 129 5.37 5.39 8.90
C ALA A 129 5.23 3.94 8.41
N SER A 130 6.25 3.14 8.70
CA SER A 130 6.27 1.70 8.40
C SER A 130 6.08 0.85 9.66
N ALA A 131 5.50 -0.33 9.49
CA ALA A 131 5.46 -1.38 10.49
C ALA A 131 5.66 -2.76 9.86
N LYS A 132 6.12 -3.72 10.66
CA LYS A 132 6.14 -5.14 10.29
C LYS A 132 5.00 -5.84 11.02
N ILE A 133 4.09 -6.43 10.27
CA ILE A 133 2.97 -7.20 10.82
C ILE A 133 3.32 -8.67 10.78
N THR A 134 3.04 -9.38 11.86
CA THR A 134 3.20 -10.84 11.94
C THR A 134 1.94 -11.44 12.55
N LEU A 135 1.25 -12.24 11.75
CA LEU A 135 0.15 -13.06 12.22
C LEU A 135 0.76 -14.30 12.91
N THR A 136 0.24 -14.65 14.07
CA THR A 136 0.74 -15.70 14.97
C THR A 136 -0.33 -16.74 15.33
N SER A 137 -1.61 -16.45 15.04
CA SER A 137 -2.73 -17.36 15.32
C SER A 137 -2.43 -18.79 14.80
N PRO A 138 -2.46 -19.82 15.66
CA PRO A 138 -2.13 -21.20 15.25
C PRO A 138 -3.03 -21.75 14.15
N SER A 139 -4.29 -21.32 14.13
CA SER A 139 -5.29 -21.65 13.10
C SER A 139 -5.30 -20.66 11.94
N GLY A 140 -4.60 -19.54 12.06
CA GLY A 140 -4.51 -18.49 11.06
C GLY A 140 -3.42 -18.73 10.01
N PRO A 141 -3.25 -17.78 9.08
CA PRO A 141 -2.27 -17.90 8.02
C PRO A 141 -0.83 -17.83 8.54
N ARG A 142 -0.59 -17.19 9.68
CA ARG A 142 0.75 -16.93 10.24
C ARG A 142 1.74 -16.36 9.22
N THR A 143 1.29 -15.35 8.50
CA THR A 143 2.07 -14.61 7.50
C THR A 143 2.71 -13.39 8.15
N SER A 144 3.89 -13.00 7.67
CA SER A 144 4.54 -11.73 8.02
C SER A 144 4.67 -10.87 6.77
N PHE A 145 4.46 -9.56 6.90
CA PHE A 145 4.59 -8.60 5.81
C PHE A 145 4.97 -7.21 6.34
N SER A 146 5.61 -6.40 5.49
CA SER A 146 5.85 -4.98 5.76
C SER A 146 4.69 -4.13 5.25
N VAL A 147 4.36 -3.07 5.99
CA VAL A 147 3.34 -2.10 5.58
C VAL A 147 3.85 -0.68 5.78
N PHE A 148 3.63 0.17 4.79
CA PHE A 148 3.78 1.62 4.90
C PHE A 148 2.41 2.28 4.89
N GLY A 149 2.15 3.23 5.80
CA GLY A 149 0.87 3.91 5.92
C GLY A 149 1.02 5.43 5.96
N SER A 150 0.26 6.19 5.18
CA SER A 150 0.32 7.65 5.18
C SER A 150 -1.04 8.34 4.95
N PRO A 151 -1.40 9.35 5.77
CA PRO A 151 -2.65 10.10 5.63
C PRO A 151 -2.57 11.24 4.60
N TYR A 152 -1.37 11.57 4.11
CA TYR A 152 -1.15 12.78 3.32
C TYR A 152 -1.82 12.76 1.95
N SER A 153 -2.37 13.90 1.54
CA SER A 153 -3.00 14.12 0.24
C SER A 153 -2.57 15.47 -0.36
N PRO A 154 -2.50 15.59 -1.71
CA PRO A 154 -2.38 16.90 -2.35
C PRO A 154 -3.50 17.83 -1.91
N ARG A 155 -3.18 19.09 -1.60
CA ARG A 155 -4.15 20.06 -1.11
C ARG A 155 -5.35 20.19 -2.04
N ASN A 156 -6.54 19.92 -1.49
CA ASN A 156 -7.83 20.19 -2.09
C ASN A 156 -8.73 20.87 -1.05
N GLY A 157 -8.79 22.20 -1.07
CA GLY A 157 -9.49 22.97 -0.03
C GLY A 157 -8.73 23.01 1.30
N LEU A 158 -9.47 23.28 2.38
CA LEU A 158 -8.94 23.46 3.72
C LEU A 158 -9.21 22.22 4.58
N TRP A 159 -8.36 21.21 4.45
CA TRP A 159 -8.47 19.95 5.19
C TRP A 159 -7.11 19.49 5.73
N ALA A 160 -7.17 18.62 6.75
CA ALA A 160 -5.99 18.08 7.42
C ALA A 160 -5.15 17.22 6.47
N PHE A 161 -3.88 17.01 6.83
CA PHE A 161 -2.92 16.19 6.09
C PHE A 161 -2.76 16.60 4.62
N SER A 162 -2.97 17.88 4.32
CA SER A 162 -2.77 18.42 2.97
C SER A 162 -1.35 18.95 2.79
N TYR A 163 -0.75 18.66 1.64
CA TYR A 163 0.52 19.27 1.22
C TYR A 163 0.39 19.94 -0.14
N ASP A 164 1.21 20.97 -0.35
CA ASP A 164 1.23 21.70 -1.60
C ASP A 164 1.97 20.93 -2.69
N THR A 165 1.40 20.93 -3.89
CA THR A 165 2.02 20.34 -5.08
C THR A 165 2.47 21.44 -6.04
N PRO A 166 3.58 21.25 -6.77
CA PRO A 166 3.98 22.20 -7.80
C PRO A 166 2.87 22.38 -8.86
N PRO A 167 2.73 23.58 -9.46
CA PRO A 167 1.71 23.84 -10.47
C PRO A 167 1.83 22.87 -11.68
N GLN A 168 0.70 22.31 -12.12
CA GLN A 168 0.64 21.36 -13.23
C GLN A 168 1.14 21.92 -14.59
N SER A 169 1.31 23.23 -14.73
CA SER A 169 1.80 23.88 -15.97
C SER A 169 3.32 23.72 -16.21
N GLN A 170 4.09 23.23 -15.23
CA GLN A 170 5.51 22.92 -15.37
C GLN A 170 5.75 21.45 -15.77
N THR A 171 5.12 21.01 -16.87
CA THR A 171 5.31 19.68 -17.47
C THR A 171 6.64 19.51 -18.21
N THR A 172 7.51 20.51 -18.19
CA THR A 172 8.90 20.31 -18.59
C THR A 172 9.60 19.47 -17.55
N LEU A 173 9.97 18.25 -17.94
CA LEU A 173 10.87 17.34 -17.24
C LEU A 173 12.24 17.98 -17.03
N THR A 174 12.33 18.99 -16.17
CA THR A 174 13.57 19.32 -15.49
C THR A 174 13.53 18.56 -14.17
N ALA A 175 14.63 17.89 -13.83
CA ALA A 175 14.82 17.06 -12.64
C ALA A 175 14.77 17.83 -11.30
N ALA A 176 13.94 18.88 -11.20
CA ALA A 176 13.76 19.73 -10.03
C ALA A 176 12.31 19.59 -9.51
N ASP A 177 12.14 18.47 -8.79
CA ASP A 177 11.25 18.13 -7.66
C ASP A 177 9.72 18.36 -7.67
N PRO A 178 8.97 17.23 -7.63
CA PRO A 178 7.78 17.03 -6.80
C PRO A 178 8.06 15.98 -5.68
N PRO A 179 7.29 15.97 -4.58
CA PRO A 179 7.79 15.95 -3.20
C PRO A 179 8.54 14.68 -2.78
N ALA A 180 9.66 14.89 -2.09
CA ALA A 180 10.45 13.88 -1.37
C ALA A 180 9.61 13.04 -0.37
N LEU A 181 8.40 13.49 -0.04
CA LEU A 181 7.50 12.79 0.89
C LEU A 181 7.32 11.31 0.53
N TRP A 182 7.10 10.98 -0.74
CA TRP A 182 6.86 9.59 -1.14
C TRP A 182 8.13 8.79 -1.36
N ASP A 183 9.32 9.39 -1.21
CA ASP A 183 10.59 8.67 -1.23
C ASP A 183 10.84 7.88 0.05
N ASP A 184 10.15 8.25 1.14
CA ASP A 184 10.19 7.57 2.42
C ASP A 184 9.51 6.19 2.41
N ILE A 185 8.76 5.85 1.34
CA ILE A 185 8.19 4.50 1.17
C ILE A 185 9.34 3.50 0.95
N PRO A 186 9.54 2.52 1.86
CA PRO A 186 10.60 1.52 1.70
C PRO A 186 10.42 0.70 0.42
N LEU A 187 11.54 0.38 -0.25
CA LEU A 187 11.54 -0.41 -1.49
C LEU A 187 11.03 -1.85 -1.30
N ASP A 188 11.05 -2.34 -0.07
CA ASP A 188 10.61 -3.67 0.33
C ASP A 188 9.21 -3.67 0.99
N ALA A 189 8.44 -2.58 0.86
CA ALA A 189 7.06 -2.52 1.34
C ALA A 189 6.16 -3.52 0.59
N ASP A 190 5.62 -4.52 1.29
CA ASP A 190 4.64 -5.46 0.71
C ASP A 190 3.28 -4.79 0.50
N VAL A 191 2.87 -3.95 1.46
CA VAL A 191 1.59 -3.24 1.46
C VAL A 191 1.82 -1.74 1.63
N VAL A 192 1.16 -0.93 0.80
CA VAL A 192 1.14 0.53 0.92
C VAL A 192 -0.30 0.97 1.15
N VAL A 193 -0.54 1.74 2.21
CA VAL A 193 -1.85 2.31 2.55
C VAL A 193 -1.73 3.83 2.52
N THR A 194 -2.44 4.48 1.62
CA THR A 194 -2.47 5.95 1.50
C THR A 194 -3.89 6.44 1.50
N HIS A 195 -4.17 7.59 2.09
CA HIS A 195 -5.52 8.13 1.99
C HIS A 195 -5.82 8.59 0.55
N THR A 196 -4.90 9.34 -0.05
CA THR A 196 -5.01 9.78 -1.45
C THR A 196 -4.75 8.62 -2.43
N PRO A 197 -5.50 8.53 -3.55
CA PRO A 197 -5.20 7.59 -4.62
C PRO A 197 -4.00 8.06 -5.47
N PRO A 198 -3.26 7.14 -6.10
CA PRO A 198 -2.27 7.49 -7.12
C PRO A 198 -2.99 8.03 -8.37
N ARG A 199 -2.36 8.98 -9.06
CA ARG A 199 -2.95 9.57 -10.27
C ARG A 199 -3.29 8.50 -11.31
N THR A 200 -4.41 8.66 -12.01
CA THR A 200 -4.96 7.76 -13.04
C THR A 200 -5.35 6.35 -12.55
N HIS A 201 -5.37 6.12 -11.24
CA HIS A 201 -5.71 4.83 -10.65
C HIS A 201 -6.73 5.03 -9.53
N ARG A 202 -7.98 4.66 -9.81
CA ARG A 202 -9.10 4.83 -8.85
C ARG A 202 -9.17 6.25 -8.28
N ASP A 203 -8.98 7.25 -9.15
CA ASP A 203 -8.94 8.67 -8.80
C ASP A 203 -9.88 9.54 -9.65
N GLU A 204 -10.86 8.92 -10.32
CA GLU A 204 -11.83 9.63 -11.14
C GLU A 204 -12.95 10.23 -10.28
N SER A 205 -12.99 11.56 -10.20
CA SER A 205 -14.08 12.30 -9.56
C SER A 205 -15.36 12.36 -10.42
N ARG A 206 -16.49 12.83 -9.87
CA ARG A 206 -17.74 13.07 -10.64
C ARG A 206 -17.58 13.93 -11.88
N LEU A 207 -16.57 14.81 -11.87
CA LEU A 207 -16.24 15.70 -12.99
C LEU A 207 -15.39 15.01 -14.06
N ARG A 208 -15.18 13.68 -13.96
CA ARG A 208 -14.33 12.86 -14.84
C ARG A 208 -12.90 13.38 -14.94
N ARG A 209 -12.40 13.90 -13.82
CA ARG A 209 -11.03 14.39 -13.69
C ARG A 209 -10.27 13.50 -12.72
N ALA A 210 -9.06 13.14 -13.12
CA ALA A 210 -8.06 12.49 -12.28
C ALA A 210 -7.61 13.47 -11.18
N THR A 211 -7.94 13.16 -9.93
CA THR A 211 -7.57 13.95 -8.75
C THR A 211 -6.45 13.31 -7.93
N GLY A 212 -5.92 12.18 -8.38
CA GLY A 212 -4.90 11.44 -7.66
C GLY A 212 -3.51 12.06 -7.73
N CYS A 213 -2.62 11.57 -6.86
CA CYS A 213 -1.28 12.09 -6.70
C CYS A 213 -0.30 11.47 -7.72
N GLU A 214 0.30 12.30 -8.59
CA GLU A 214 1.29 11.87 -9.57
C GLU A 214 2.60 11.42 -8.90
N ALA A 215 3.03 12.09 -7.83
CA ALA A 215 4.25 11.72 -7.11
C ALA A 215 4.10 10.36 -6.41
N LEU A 216 2.91 10.08 -5.85
CA LEU A 216 2.58 8.76 -5.30
C LEU A 216 2.59 7.70 -6.40
N ARG A 217 1.99 7.96 -7.57
CA ARG A 217 2.03 7.03 -8.70
C ARG A 217 3.48 6.65 -9.07
N ARG A 218 4.39 7.63 -9.14
CA ARG A 218 5.82 7.38 -9.40
C ARG A 218 6.48 6.56 -8.31
N ALA A 219 6.16 6.84 -7.04
CA ALA A 219 6.66 6.06 -5.91
C ALA A 219 6.17 4.62 -5.95
N LEU A 220 4.90 4.38 -6.31
CA LEU A 220 4.37 3.02 -6.49
C LEU A 220 5.00 2.30 -7.67
N TRP A 221 5.32 3.00 -8.78
CA TRP A 221 6.11 2.40 -9.85
C TRP A 221 7.52 2.00 -9.38
N ARG A 222 8.14 2.76 -8.48
CA ARG A 222 9.46 2.47 -7.91
C ARG A 222 9.42 1.28 -6.94
N VAL A 223 8.46 1.26 -6.03
CA VAL A 223 8.33 0.30 -4.91
C VAL A 223 7.66 -1.00 -5.37
N ARG A 224 6.59 -0.90 -6.18
CA ARG A 224 5.80 -2.02 -6.73
C ARG A 224 5.27 -2.97 -5.63
N PRO A 225 4.51 -2.46 -4.64
CA PRO A 225 3.97 -3.28 -3.56
C PRO A 225 3.02 -4.35 -4.11
N LYS A 226 2.80 -5.42 -3.33
CA LYS A 226 1.80 -6.46 -3.64
C LYS A 226 0.38 -5.92 -3.53
N LEU A 227 0.16 -4.96 -2.63
CA LEU A 227 -1.13 -4.31 -2.42
C LEU A 227 -0.93 -2.82 -2.15
N ALA A 228 -1.64 -1.97 -2.90
CA ALA A 228 -1.80 -0.55 -2.61
C ALA A 228 -3.27 -0.28 -2.30
N VAL A 229 -3.57 0.28 -1.13
CA VAL A 229 -4.93 0.56 -0.66
C VAL A 229 -5.10 2.07 -0.48
N CYS A 230 -6.20 2.61 -1.00
CA CYS A 230 -6.53 4.02 -0.87
C CYS A 230 -8.03 4.30 -0.71
N GLY A 231 -8.34 5.56 -0.36
CA GLY A 231 -9.67 6.09 -0.18
C GLY A 231 -9.84 7.44 -0.88
N HIS A 232 -10.45 8.42 -0.19
CA HIS A 232 -10.55 9.84 -0.54
C HIS A 232 -11.46 10.17 -1.74
N VAL A 233 -11.40 9.39 -2.82
CA VAL A 233 -12.23 9.59 -4.03
C VAL A 233 -13.36 8.58 -4.03
N HIS A 234 -14.48 8.95 -3.41
CA HIS A 234 -15.61 8.05 -3.14
C HIS A 234 -16.24 7.47 -4.41
N GLU A 235 -16.20 8.21 -5.51
CA GLU A 235 -16.74 7.78 -6.81
C GLU A 235 -15.95 6.64 -7.44
N ALA A 236 -14.66 6.53 -7.11
CA ALA A 236 -13.73 5.67 -7.82
C ALA A 236 -13.55 4.30 -7.15
N ARG A 237 -14.49 3.90 -6.28
CA ARG A 237 -14.49 2.58 -5.62
C ARG A 237 -14.23 1.46 -6.62
N GLY A 238 -13.25 0.61 -6.30
CA GLY A 238 -12.97 -0.61 -7.04
C GLY A 238 -11.52 -1.06 -6.87
N ALA A 239 -11.08 -1.93 -7.76
CA ALA A 239 -9.71 -2.43 -7.78
C ALA A 239 -9.14 -2.43 -9.19
N GLU A 240 -7.83 -2.31 -9.28
CA GLU A 240 -7.06 -2.45 -10.51
C GLU A 240 -5.87 -3.35 -10.28
N ARG A 241 -5.49 -4.05 -11.33
CA ARG A 241 -4.17 -4.65 -11.43
C ARG A 241 -3.32 -3.81 -12.37
N VAL A 242 -2.13 -3.47 -11.91
CA VAL A 242 -1.16 -2.70 -12.68
C VAL A 242 0.05 -3.57 -12.99
N THR A 243 0.43 -3.61 -14.26
CA THR A 243 1.68 -4.20 -14.74
C THR A 243 2.63 -3.07 -15.11
N TRP A 244 3.81 -3.07 -14.51
CA TRP A 244 4.80 -2.01 -14.67
C TRP A 244 5.78 -2.34 -15.80
N ASP A 245 6.06 -1.38 -16.70
CA ASP A 245 7.08 -1.55 -17.73
C ASP A 245 8.44 -1.11 -17.17
N LEU A 246 9.32 -2.08 -16.94
CA LEU A 246 10.69 -1.86 -16.49
C LEU A 246 11.72 -1.87 -17.63
N GLY A 247 11.32 -2.19 -18.85
CA GLY A 247 12.20 -2.38 -20.00
C GLY A 247 12.36 -1.12 -20.88
N CYS A 248 11.44 -0.16 -20.76
CA CYS A 248 11.47 1.05 -21.58
C CYS A 248 12.42 2.11 -21.02
N ALA A 249 13.67 2.14 -21.51
CA ALA A 249 14.67 3.12 -21.09
C ALA A 249 14.31 4.59 -21.39
N ASN A 250 13.39 4.84 -22.33
CA ASN A 250 13.07 6.18 -22.83
C ASN A 250 11.79 6.78 -22.22
N THR A 251 11.07 6.05 -21.38
CA THR A 251 9.83 6.52 -20.75
C THR A 251 9.83 6.13 -19.28
N ALA A 252 10.16 7.08 -18.43
CA ALA A 252 10.13 6.88 -16.98
C ALA A 252 8.70 6.59 -16.50
N PHE A 253 8.58 5.71 -15.50
CA PHE A 253 7.33 5.39 -14.81
C PHE A 253 6.23 4.80 -15.70
N LYS A 254 6.62 4.13 -16.79
CA LYS A 254 5.66 3.56 -17.74
C LYS A 254 4.95 2.34 -17.15
N GLU A 255 3.64 2.26 -17.40
CA GLU A 255 2.81 1.08 -17.16
C GLU A 255 2.66 0.29 -18.47
N ASP A 256 2.80 -1.03 -18.39
CA ASP A 256 2.58 -1.93 -19.52
C ASP A 256 1.09 -2.24 -19.69
N GLY A 257 0.34 -2.29 -18.59
CA GLY A 257 -1.09 -2.49 -18.63
C GLY A 257 -1.81 -2.21 -17.31
N ILE A 258 -3.06 -1.76 -17.43
CA ILE A 258 -4.00 -1.62 -16.33
C ILE A 258 -5.19 -2.50 -16.64
N ALA A 259 -5.47 -3.46 -15.77
CA ALA A 259 -6.66 -4.28 -15.83
C ALA A 259 -7.60 -3.88 -14.69
N GLY A 260 -8.66 -3.15 -15.02
CA GLY A 260 -9.74 -2.87 -14.09
C GLY A 260 -10.38 -4.19 -13.62
N TRP A 261 -10.64 -4.29 -12.32
CA TRP A 261 -11.47 -5.34 -11.77
C TRP A 261 -12.94 -5.01 -12.05
N GLU A 262 -13.62 -5.91 -12.75
CA GLU A 262 -15.07 -5.86 -12.89
C GLU A 262 -15.69 -6.50 -11.66
N ASP A 263 -16.46 -5.72 -10.91
CA ASP A 263 -17.08 -6.16 -9.68
C ASP A 263 -18.22 -7.14 -9.98
N PRO A 264 -18.08 -8.45 -9.69
CA PRO A 264 -19.16 -9.41 -9.88
C PRO A 264 -20.31 -9.18 -8.88
N GLY A 265 -20.08 -8.39 -7.83
CA GLY A 265 -21.05 -7.96 -6.85
C GLY A 265 -21.54 -6.52 -7.06
N LEU A 266 -21.42 -5.96 -8.28
CA LEU A 266 -21.87 -4.59 -8.60
C LEU A 266 -23.31 -4.36 -8.07
N GLY A 267 -23.45 -3.44 -7.09
CA GLY A 267 -24.71 -3.16 -6.38
C GLY A 267 -24.81 -3.74 -4.96
N GLY A 268 -23.87 -4.58 -4.54
CA GLY A 268 -23.70 -5.06 -3.17
C GLY A 268 -22.78 -4.15 -2.34
N LYS A 269 -22.83 -4.29 -1.01
CA LYS A 269 -21.95 -3.55 -0.09
C LYS A 269 -20.52 -4.08 -0.08
N GLN A 270 -20.33 -5.35 -0.43
CA GLN A 270 -19.05 -6.08 -0.33
C GLN A 270 -18.66 -6.71 -1.65
N SER A 271 -17.37 -6.64 -1.94
CA SER A 271 -16.79 -6.98 -3.24
C SER A 271 -15.48 -7.75 -3.05
N LEU A 272 -15.36 -8.92 -3.69
CA LEU A 272 -14.23 -9.82 -3.47
C LEU A 272 -13.25 -9.84 -4.65
N VAL A 273 -12.00 -9.47 -4.39
CA VAL A 273 -10.88 -9.58 -5.33
C VAL A 273 -10.00 -10.76 -4.93
N ASP A 274 -10.10 -11.88 -5.67
CA ASP A 274 -9.24 -13.05 -5.49
C ASP A 274 -7.94 -12.89 -6.30
N LEU A 275 -6.83 -12.57 -5.61
CA LEU A 275 -5.50 -12.45 -6.22
C LEU A 275 -4.70 -13.76 -6.12
N THR A 276 -5.32 -14.87 -5.73
CA THR A 276 -4.63 -16.16 -5.59
C THR A 276 -4.42 -16.84 -6.94
N ALA A 277 -3.44 -17.74 -7.02
CA ALA A 277 -3.18 -18.53 -8.22
C ALA A 277 -4.39 -19.36 -8.69
N ARG A 278 -5.30 -19.72 -7.77
CA ARG A 278 -6.56 -20.40 -8.10
C ARG A 278 -7.59 -19.48 -8.75
N GLY A 279 -7.47 -18.16 -8.56
CA GLY A 279 -8.27 -17.14 -9.26
C GLY A 279 -7.88 -16.95 -10.73
N GLY A 280 -6.90 -17.69 -11.25
CA GLY A 280 -6.51 -17.71 -12.66
C GLY A 280 -5.63 -16.53 -13.10
N ARG A 281 -5.38 -15.56 -12.20
CA ARG A 281 -4.49 -14.41 -12.43
C ARG A 281 -3.70 -14.13 -11.16
N ALA A 282 -2.63 -14.89 -10.86
CA ALA A 282 -1.74 -14.59 -9.71
C ALA A 282 -0.99 -13.26 -9.92
N LEU A 283 -0.49 -12.63 -8.86
CA LEU A 283 0.39 -11.47 -9.00
C LEU A 283 1.74 -11.91 -9.60
N GLU A 284 2.34 -11.08 -10.44
CA GLU A 284 3.63 -11.39 -11.08
C GLU A 284 4.84 -10.97 -10.21
N ASN A 285 4.59 -10.26 -9.10
CA ASN A 285 5.60 -9.78 -8.15
C ASN A 285 5.73 -10.63 -6.88
N ASP A 286 5.09 -11.80 -6.83
CA ASP A 286 5.12 -12.72 -5.68
C ASP A 286 6.27 -13.76 -5.75
N GLY A 287 7.13 -13.66 -6.76
CA GLY A 287 8.21 -14.62 -6.99
C GLY A 287 7.72 -15.99 -7.49
N SER A 288 6.42 -16.19 -7.71
CA SER A 288 5.81 -17.49 -8.05
C SER A 288 5.96 -17.91 -9.52
N VAL A 289 6.82 -17.26 -10.31
CA VAL A 289 7.05 -17.64 -11.70
C VAL A 289 7.87 -18.94 -11.78
N THR A 290 7.19 -20.07 -11.63
CA THR A 290 7.63 -21.35 -12.19
C THR A 290 6.79 -21.69 -13.42
N THR A 291 7.41 -21.50 -14.58
CA THR A 291 7.12 -22.13 -15.88
C THR A 291 5.81 -21.80 -16.62
N SER A 292 5.85 -20.79 -17.49
CA SER A 292 5.46 -20.85 -18.92
C SER A 292 5.90 -19.52 -19.56
N SER A 293 6.60 -19.38 -20.68
CA SER A 293 6.91 -20.21 -21.85
C SER A 293 8.28 -19.74 -22.40
N ALA A 294 9.24 -20.59 -22.73
CA ALA A 294 9.37 -21.26 -24.02
C ALA A 294 9.13 -20.42 -25.30
N ARG A 295 9.18 -19.07 -25.25
CA ARG A 295 9.18 -18.22 -26.46
C ARG A 295 10.44 -17.35 -26.65
N ALA A 296 11.35 -17.32 -25.68
CA ALA A 296 12.60 -16.54 -25.76
C ALA A 296 13.78 -17.27 -26.46
N GLN A 297 13.56 -18.40 -27.14
CA GLN A 297 14.59 -19.04 -27.97
C GLN A 297 14.15 -19.13 -29.42
N ARG A 298 14.38 -18.06 -30.16
CA ARG A 298 14.84 -18.07 -31.56
C ARG A 298 15.08 -16.63 -31.98
N LEU A 299 16.30 -16.15 -31.76
CA LEU A 299 17.02 -15.23 -32.65
C LEU A 299 18.48 -15.28 -32.18
N SER A 300 19.22 -16.26 -32.70
CA SER A 300 20.66 -16.31 -32.63
C SER A 300 21.26 -15.17 -33.46
N ALA A 301 22.29 -14.52 -32.89
CA ALA A 301 23.11 -13.46 -33.48
C ALA A 301 23.79 -13.87 -34.82
N PRO A 302 24.45 -12.95 -35.55
CA PRO A 302 25.79 -12.50 -35.15
C PRO A 302 26.10 -11.00 -35.43
N GLY A 303 27.06 -10.44 -34.69
CA GLY A 303 27.63 -9.12 -35.03
C GLY A 303 28.56 -8.54 -33.96
N VAL A 304 29.86 -8.73 -34.17
CA VAL A 304 31.02 -8.31 -33.36
C VAL A 304 31.07 -6.82 -33.01
N GLY A 305 31.53 -6.50 -31.78
CA GLY A 305 32.03 -5.17 -31.41
C GLY A 305 32.61 -5.15 -29.99
N LYS A 306 33.93 -5.38 -29.87
CA LYS A 306 34.71 -5.21 -28.63
C LYS A 306 34.73 -3.73 -28.22
N VAL A 307 34.47 -3.41 -26.95
CA VAL A 307 35.07 -2.24 -26.26
C VAL A 307 35.42 -2.63 -24.82
N GLN A 308 36.46 -1.98 -24.32
CA GLN A 308 37.39 -2.36 -23.28
C GLN A 308 36.87 -2.21 -21.84
N HIS A 309 37.52 -3.00 -20.97
CA HIS A 309 37.64 -2.82 -19.53
C HIS A 309 37.95 -1.38 -19.13
N VAL A 310 37.28 -0.89 -18.07
CA VAL A 310 37.85 0.09 -17.14
C VAL A 310 37.56 -0.34 -15.70
N ASP A 311 38.59 -0.13 -14.88
CA ASP A 311 38.89 -0.73 -13.59
C ASP A 311 37.93 -0.43 -12.44
N ALA A 312 37.75 -1.46 -11.60
CA ALA A 312 37.27 -1.36 -10.24
C ALA A 312 38.46 -1.19 -9.28
N ALA A 313 38.61 0.00 -8.66
CA ALA A 313 39.24 0.17 -7.35
C ALA A 313 39.30 1.64 -6.93
N ARG A 314 38.54 2.04 -5.89
CA ARG A 314 39.12 2.74 -4.74
C ARG A 314 38.20 2.73 -3.52
N ILE A 315 38.60 1.92 -2.55
CA ILE A 315 38.16 1.89 -1.15
C ILE A 315 38.95 2.95 -0.34
N ARG A 316 38.29 3.58 0.65
CA ARG A 316 38.77 4.00 2.00
C ARG A 316 37.72 4.97 2.61
N HIS A 317 36.86 4.63 3.59
CA HIS A 317 37.00 4.18 5.00
C HIS A 317 37.35 5.31 6.00
N LEU A 318 36.57 5.36 7.11
CA LEU A 318 36.72 5.95 8.47
C LEU A 318 35.27 6.21 9.00
N ASP A 319 34.63 5.49 9.95
CA ASP A 319 34.87 5.09 11.38
C ASP A 319 33.78 5.76 12.27
N GLU A 320 32.86 5.02 12.94
CA GLU A 320 32.90 4.52 14.36
C GLU A 320 32.61 5.66 15.38
N GLU A 321 31.83 5.61 16.48
CA GLU A 321 31.20 4.58 17.33
C GLU A 321 30.42 5.36 18.45
N VAL A 322 29.22 4.94 18.92
CA VAL A 322 28.75 5.22 20.31
C VAL A 322 27.90 4.06 20.83
N LEU A 323 28.21 3.69 22.06
CA LEU A 323 28.08 2.42 22.75
C LEU A 323 26.80 2.23 23.60
N ALA A 324 26.37 0.97 23.62
CA ALA A 324 25.52 0.18 24.53
C ALA A 324 25.07 0.70 25.91
N ARG A 325 23.86 0.26 26.31
CA ARG A 325 23.56 -0.48 27.58
C ARG A 325 22.40 -1.47 27.36
N GLY A 326 22.60 -2.72 27.78
CA GLY A 326 21.62 -3.80 27.69
C GLY A 326 20.93 -4.16 29.02
N GLN A 327 19.99 -5.11 28.95
CA GLN A 327 19.80 -6.18 29.94
C GLN A 327 18.86 -7.29 29.41
N ASP A 328 19.25 -8.52 29.74
CA ASP A 328 18.65 -9.82 29.39
C ASP A 328 17.17 -10.00 29.76
N VAL A 329 16.43 -10.75 28.93
CA VAL A 329 15.53 -11.81 29.40
C VAL A 329 15.32 -12.91 28.34
N ALA A 330 15.78 -14.10 28.73
CA ALA A 330 15.28 -15.45 28.44
C ALA A 330 14.95 -15.88 26.99
N ALA A 331 15.76 -16.82 26.51
CA ALA A 331 15.50 -17.67 25.35
C ALA A 331 14.17 -18.42 25.45
N VAL A 332 13.31 -18.22 24.45
CA VAL A 332 12.25 -19.17 24.09
C VAL A 332 12.55 -19.62 22.67
N GLY A 333 12.91 -20.89 22.52
CA GLY A 333 13.15 -21.50 21.21
C GLY A 333 11.88 -21.46 20.37
N LEU A 334 11.92 -20.71 19.28
CA LEU A 334 10.99 -20.82 18.17
C LEU A 334 11.83 -21.20 16.96
N GLY A 335 11.65 -22.43 16.49
CA GLY A 335 12.28 -22.89 15.27
C GLY A 335 11.94 -21.97 14.11
N ASP A 336 12.95 -21.66 13.30
CA ASP A 336 12.80 -20.99 12.00
C ASP A 336 11.80 -21.77 11.14
N ALA A 337 10.54 -21.33 11.16
CA ALA A 337 9.61 -21.64 10.10
C ALA A 337 9.98 -20.72 8.92
N PRO A 338 10.21 -21.25 7.71
CA PRO A 338 10.47 -20.40 6.56
C PRO A 338 9.30 -19.42 6.39
N ALA A 339 9.62 -18.14 6.20
CA ALA A 339 8.65 -17.10 5.89
C ALA A 339 7.81 -17.57 4.70
N ALA A 340 6.51 -17.81 4.93
CA ALA A 340 5.61 -18.22 3.86
C ALA A 340 5.20 -16.99 3.04
N ASP A 341 5.23 -17.12 1.72
CA ASP A 341 4.81 -16.04 0.81
C ASP A 341 3.33 -15.69 1.00
N LEU A 342 3.05 -14.37 0.96
CA LEU A 342 1.74 -13.74 1.15
C LEU A 342 0.87 -13.92 -0.11
N HIS A 343 -0.24 -14.65 0.02
CA HIS A 343 -1.32 -14.62 -0.97
C HIS A 343 -2.47 -13.76 -0.48
N VAL A 344 -2.81 -12.73 -1.24
CA VAL A 344 -3.78 -11.70 -0.86
C VAL A 344 -5.16 -12.06 -1.40
N GLU A 345 -6.17 -12.05 -0.54
CA GLU A 345 -7.57 -11.99 -0.94
C GLU A 345 -8.14 -10.69 -0.38
N VAL A 346 -8.60 -9.76 -1.23
CA VAL A 346 -9.06 -8.44 -0.81
C VAL A 346 -10.58 -8.39 -0.83
N VAL A 347 -11.20 -8.01 0.29
CA VAL A 347 -12.61 -7.63 0.30
C VAL A 347 -12.72 -6.11 0.40
N LEU A 348 -13.34 -5.48 -0.59
CA LEU A 348 -13.63 -4.05 -0.63
C LEU A 348 -15.03 -3.79 -0.08
N GLU A 349 -15.16 -2.86 0.86
CA GLU A 349 -16.45 -2.35 1.38
C GLU A 349 -16.47 -0.82 1.28
N GLY A 350 -17.61 -0.24 0.93
CA GLY A 350 -17.79 1.22 0.84
C GLY A 350 -19.19 1.63 1.26
N ASP A 351 -19.32 2.83 1.84
CA ASP A 351 -20.60 3.42 2.24
C ASP A 351 -20.98 4.63 1.37
N VAL A 352 -22.28 4.95 1.38
CA VAL A 352 -22.96 5.94 0.54
C VAL A 352 -22.64 7.35 1.03
N ALA A 353 -22.05 8.18 0.16
CA ALA A 353 -21.81 9.60 0.42
C ALA A 353 -23.07 10.28 0.99
N VAL A 354 -22.97 10.78 2.22
CA VAL A 354 -23.98 11.68 2.78
C VAL A 354 -23.73 13.05 2.14
N GLY A 355 -24.68 13.49 1.32
CA GLY A 355 -24.58 14.74 0.59
C GLY A 355 -24.27 15.92 1.51
N GLU A 356 -23.34 16.77 1.08
CA GLU A 356 -23.06 18.07 1.68
C GLU A 356 -24.36 18.87 1.80
N GLY A 357 -24.86 18.98 3.04
CA GLY A 357 -25.86 19.99 3.39
C GLY A 357 -25.18 21.35 3.36
N ALA A 358 -25.52 22.12 2.32
CA ALA A 358 -25.03 23.46 2.07
C ALA A 358 -25.04 24.34 3.33
N GLY A 359 -23.94 25.06 3.54
CA GLY A 359 -23.96 26.30 4.29
C GLY A 359 -24.98 27.26 3.66
N GLY A 360 -25.91 27.73 4.48
CA GLY A 360 -26.86 28.79 4.15
C GLY A 360 -26.95 29.71 5.36
N GLN A 361 -26.19 30.79 5.29
CA GLN A 361 -26.22 31.90 6.23
C GLN A 361 -27.33 32.88 5.81
N GLU A 362 -28.14 33.29 6.80
CA GLU A 362 -28.98 34.50 6.88
C GLU A 362 -30.13 34.69 5.87
N ASP A 363 -31.37 34.77 6.38
CA ASP A 363 -32.13 36.03 6.28
C ASP A 363 -33.11 36.21 7.45
N SER A 364 -33.17 37.46 7.89
CA SER A 364 -34.06 38.10 8.84
C SER A 364 -35.52 38.10 8.41
N GLY A 365 -36.45 38.06 9.38
CA GLY A 365 -37.89 38.19 9.11
C GLY A 365 -38.73 38.30 10.38
N ASP A 366 -38.95 39.53 10.80
CA ASP A 366 -39.92 39.98 11.80
C ASP A 366 -41.38 39.71 11.34
N GLY A 367 -42.30 39.58 12.32
CA GLY A 367 -43.74 39.77 12.12
C GLY A 367 -44.65 38.55 12.34
N GLY A 368 -45.37 38.54 13.47
CA GLY A 368 -46.54 37.69 13.71
C GLY A 368 -46.88 37.48 15.17
#